data_AF-A0A523RVX2-F1
#
_entry.id   AF-A0A523RVX2-F1
#
_cell.length_a   1.000
_cell.length_b   1.000
_cell.length_c   1.000
_cell.angle_alpha   90.00
_cell.angle_beta   90.00
_cell.angle_gamma   90.00
#
_symmetry.space_group_name_H-M   'P 1'
#
loop_
_entity.id
_entity.type
_entity.pdbx_description
1 polymer ?
#
loop_
_entity_poly.entity_id
_entity_poly.type
_entity_poly.pdbx_seq_one_letter_code
_entity_poly.pdbx_strand_id
1 'polypeptide(L)'
;MAGVVEKLNPKKPSALSIKRDAQRGNKRGWTVQISEITLDEVKDDAVQFGLVTEVLHQMNAGKEASIYLARWKEHPIILKAFRFWNTSQAKKKKGFFAPGRMQVLAAKEFDLLGSCFKAGMKVPTPIGRVGNYLTMRFIGDGIEPAPQLRTVHLEDPDHVLDQILDDYLIMYRDVHYVHGDLSAYNILWWENRPWIIDMPQAYEVGPWSDMKRVVTLLRRDIINVLRYFRKYGIRRNPDEIVKVFLSEYIPHNQRNYDETISGGA
;
A
#
# COMPACT_ATOMS: atom_id res chain seq x y z
N MET A 1 -31.16 4.72 -29.60
CA MET A 1 -30.59 3.40 -29.25
C MET A 1 -29.16 3.16 -29.75
N ALA A 2 -28.53 4.07 -30.51
CA ALA A 2 -27.15 3.90 -31.01
C ALA A 2 -26.04 4.07 -29.96
N GLY A 3 -26.26 4.81 -28.86
CA GLY A 3 -25.22 5.11 -27.86
C GLY A 3 -24.93 4.01 -26.83
N VAL A 4 -25.85 3.06 -26.62
CA VAL A 4 -25.67 1.97 -25.64
C VAL A 4 -24.77 0.86 -26.21
N VAL A 5 -24.90 0.58 -27.50
CA VAL A 5 -24.14 -0.48 -28.19
C VAL A 5 -22.66 -0.11 -28.32
N GLU A 6 -22.34 1.17 -28.48
CA GLU A 6 -20.95 1.65 -28.61
C GLU A 6 -20.18 1.58 -27.28
N LYS A 7 -20.88 1.77 -26.14
CA LYS A 7 -20.31 1.70 -24.78
C LYS A 7 -19.84 0.30 -24.39
N LEU A 8 -20.43 -0.74 -24.99
CA LEU A 8 -20.17 -2.15 -24.68
C LEU A 8 -19.32 -2.84 -25.77
N ASN A 9 -18.77 -2.11 -26.74
CA ASN A 9 -17.94 -2.70 -27.79
C ASN A 9 -16.60 -3.20 -27.22
N PRO A 10 -16.36 -4.53 -27.13
CA PRO A 10 -15.13 -5.09 -26.54
C PRO A 10 -13.89 -4.86 -27.40
N LYS A 11 -14.07 -4.45 -28.67
CA LYS A 11 -12.97 -4.12 -29.59
C LYS A 11 -12.56 -2.65 -29.52
N LYS A 12 -13.29 -1.80 -28.78
CA LYS A 12 -12.91 -0.40 -28.61
C LYS A 12 -11.63 -0.34 -27.76
N PRO A 13 -10.56 0.30 -28.24
CA PRO A 13 -9.34 0.41 -27.46
C PRO A 13 -9.64 1.21 -26.19
N SER A 14 -9.34 0.64 -25.03
CA SER A 14 -9.48 1.33 -23.75
C SER A 14 -8.47 2.48 -23.67
N ALA A 15 -8.77 3.50 -22.87
CA ALA A 15 -7.82 4.58 -22.59
C ALA A 15 -6.45 4.04 -22.14
N LEU A 16 -6.45 2.95 -21.36
CA LEU A 16 -5.23 2.27 -20.95
C LEU A 16 -4.48 1.61 -22.13
N SER A 17 -5.20 0.99 -23.07
CA SER A 17 -4.60 0.42 -24.29
C SER A 17 -3.98 1.52 -25.15
N ILE A 18 -4.72 2.62 -25.36
CA ILE A 18 -4.25 3.77 -26.14
C ILE A 18 -2.97 4.34 -25.54
N LYS A 19 -2.95 4.57 -24.22
CA LYS A 19 -1.76 5.04 -23.51
C LYS A 19 -0.58 4.08 -23.64
N ARG A 20 -0.83 2.78 -23.46
CA ARG A 20 0.22 1.76 -23.59
C ARG A 20 0.82 1.75 -24.99
N ASP A 21 -0.01 1.86 -26.03
CA ASP A 21 0.45 1.84 -27.42
C ASP A 21 1.22 3.13 -27.77
N ALA A 22 0.76 4.28 -27.27
CA ALA A 22 1.49 5.55 -27.37
C ALA A 22 2.88 5.48 -26.72
N GLN A 23 2.98 4.91 -25.51
CA GLN A 23 4.26 4.71 -24.81
C GLN A 23 5.22 3.78 -25.55
N ARG A 24 4.72 2.83 -26.34
CA ARG A 24 5.57 1.89 -27.11
C ARG A 24 6.09 2.48 -28.41
N GLY A 25 5.44 3.52 -28.97
CA GLY A 25 5.91 4.24 -30.16
C GLY A 25 6.33 3.32 -31.31
N ASN A 26 5.50 2.32 -31.66
CA ASN A 26 5.76 1.28 -32.68
C ASN A 26 6.99 0.39 -32.47
N LYS A 27 7.69 0.45 -31.32
CA LYS A 27 8.82 -0.44 -31.02
C LYS A 27 8.31 -1.83 -30.59
N ARG A 28 8.79 -2.89 -31.25
CA ARG A 28 8.65 -4.27 -30.78
C ARG A 28 9.59 -4.49 -29.59
N GLY A 29 9.16 -4.09 -28.41
CA GLY A 29 9.92 -4.21 -27.15
C GLY A 29 9.05 -3.88 -25.94
N TRP A 30 9.44 -4.35 -24.75
CA TRP A 30 8.73 -4.17 -23.48
C TRP A 30 9.24 -2.98 -22.66
N THR A 31 10.14 -2.19 -23.22
CA THR A 31 10.97 -1.25 -22.50
C THR A 31 10.68 0.19 -22.94
N VAL A 32 10.17 1.00 -22.01
CA VAL A 32 9.85 2.42 -22.24
C VAL A 32 10.85 3.29 -21.48
N GLN A 33 11.20 4.46 -22.03
CA GLN A 33 11.98 5.45 -21.27
C GLN A 33 11.14 6.00 -20.12
N ILE A 34 11.74 6.08 -18.93
CA ILE A 34 11.08 6.63 -17.76
C ILE A 34 11.32 8.14 -17.76
N SER A 35 10.26 8.91 -17.94
CA SER A 35 10.19 10.32 -17.58
C SER A 35 9.43 10.48 -16.26
N GLU A 36 9.67 11.58 -15.56
CA GLU A 36 8.81 11.94 -14.44
C GLU A 36 7.43 12.32 -14.98
N ILE A 37 6.38 11.66 -14.46
CA ILE A 37 5.00 11.94 -14.87
C ILE A 37 4.60 13.27 -14.26
N THR A 38 4.16 14.21 -15.10
CA THR A 38 3.74 15.55 -14.64
C THR A 38 2.40 15.48 -13.91
N LEU A 39 2.08 16.51 -13.12
CA LEU A 39 0.76 16.60 -12.49
C LEU A 39 -0.35 16.57 -13.56
N ASP A 40 -0.19 17.34 -14.64
CA ASP A 40 -1.19 17.44 -15.71
C ASP A 40 -1.45 16.09 -16.40
N GLU A 41 -0.39 15.32 -16.68
CA GLU A 41 -0.54 13.96 -17.19
C GLU A 41 -1.34 13.07 -16.24
N VAL A 42 -1.05 13.13 -14.92
CA VAL A 42 -1.82 12.38 -13.92
C VAL A 42 -3.29 12.82 -13.89
N LYS A 43 -3.57 14.12 -14.01
CA LYS A 43 -4.95 14.64 -14.04
C LYS A 43 -5.72 14.07 -15.23
N ASP A 44 -5.15 14.19 -16.42
CA ASP A 44 -5.78 13.74 -17.67
C ASP A 44 -6.03 12.23 -17.63
N ASP A 45 -5.03 11.45 -17.23
CA ASP A 45 -5.14 10.01 -17.09
C ASP A 45 -6.26 9.60 -16.12
N ALA A 46 -6.27 10.20 -14.92
CA ALA A 46 -7.18 9.79 -13.87
C ALA A 46 -8.64 10.09 -14.23
N VAL A 47 -8.91 11.23 -14.89
CA VAL A 47 -10.23 11.58 -15.40
C VAL A 47 -10.61 10.68 -16.59
N GLN A 48 -9.70 10.48 -17.55
CA GLN A 48 -9.96 9.64 -18.72
C GLN A 48 -10.22 8.17 -18.34
N PHE A 49 -9.56 7.67 -17.30
CA PHE A 49 -9.77 6.32 -16.76
C PHE A 49 -11.03 6.20 -15.89
N GLY A 50 -11.72 7.31 -15.61
CA GLY A 50 -12.90 7.32 -14.76
C GLY A 50 -12.57 6.93 -13.31
N LEU A 51 -11.37 7.24 -12.84
CA LEU A 51 -10.97 7.02 -11.44
C LEU A 51 -11.36 8.18 -10.53
N VAL A 52 -11.38 9.40 -11.08
CA VAL A 52 -11.67 10.65 -10.37
C VAL A 52 -12.55 11.54 -11.25
N THR A 53 -13.28 12.46 -10.63
CA THR A 53 -13.92 13.58 -11.33
C THR A 53 -12.97 14.75 -11.48
N GLU A 54 -12.13 14.99 -10.47
CA GLU A 54 -11.17 16.08 -10.44
C GLU A 54 -9.96 15.70 -9.57
N VAL A 55 -8.77 16.13 -9.96
CA VAL A 55 -7.56 16.08 -9.13
C VAL A 55 -7.27 17.49 -8.64
N LEU A 56 -7.29 17.69 -7.31
CA LEU A 56 -7.14 19.01 -6.70
C LEU A 56 -5.66 19.42 -6.67
N HIS A 57 -4.86 18.76 -5.85
CA HIS A 57 -3.44 19.05 -5.70
C HIS A 57 -2.65 17.81 -5.26
N GLN A 58 -1.33 17.86 -5.48
CA GLN A 58 -0.41 16.83 -5.04
C GLN A 58 -0.13 17.00 -3.54
N MET A 59 -0.18 15.89 -2.80
CA MET A 59 0.20 15.79 -1.40
C MET A 59 1.68 15.33 -1.28
N ASN A 60 2.13 14.98 -0.08
CA ASN A 60 3.47 14.45 0.13
C ASN A 60 3.81 13.31 -0.86
N ALA A 61 4.92 13.49 -1.60
CA ALA A 61 5.42 12.50 -2.54
C ALA A 61 6.33 11.51 -1.82
N GLY A 62 5.96 10.23 -1.84
CA GLY A 62 6.85 9.14 -1.45
C GLY A 62 7.86 8.84 -2.56
N LYS A 63 8.88 8.02 -2.25
CA LYS A 63 9.89 7.60 -3.23
C LYS A 63 9.31 6.74 -4.37
N GLU A 64 8.22 6.02 -4.10
CA GLU A 64 7.67 4.99 -4.99
C GLU A 64 6.26 5.33 -5.52
N ALA A 65 5.63 6.37 -4.99
CA ALA A 65 4.32 6.83 -5.43
C ALA A 65 4.10 8.30 -5.12
N SER A 66 3.31 8.95 -5.96
CA SER A 66 2.77 10.28 -5.68
C SER A 66 1.32 10.17 -5.26
N ILE A 67 1.01 10.88 -4.17
CA ILE A 67 -0.32 10.93 -3.58
C ILE A 67 -0.94 12.26 -3.98
N TYR A 68 -2.19 12.22 -4.41
CA TYR A 68 -2.97 13.39 -4.80
C TYR A 68 -4.29 13.38 -4.05
N LEU A 69 -4.69 14.55 -3.55
CA LEU A 69 -6.06 14.77 -3.14
C LEU A 69 -6.91 14.95 -4.39
N ALA A 70 -7.97 14.17 -4.49
CA ALA A 70 -8.88 14.16 -5.62
C ALA A 70 -10.33 14.12 -5.13
N ARG A 71 -11.28 14.26 -6.06
CA ARG A 71 -12.71 14.13 -5.80
C ARG A 71 -13.34 13.10 -6.70
N TRP A 72 -14.29 12.36 -6.14
CA TRP A 72 -15.27 11.61 -6.89
C TRP A 72 -16.64 12.23 -6.64
N LYS A 73 -17.18 12.91 -7.65
CA LYS A 73 -18.28 13.87 -7.48
C LYS A 73 -17.89 14.89 -6.40
N GLU A 74 -18.65 14.97 -5.32
CA GLU A 74 -18.40 15.89 -4.19
C GLU A 74 -17.56 15.27 -3.07
N HIS A 75 -17.19 13.98 -3.16
CA HIS A 75 -16.53 13.29 -2.06
C HIS A 75 -15.01 13.26 -2.23
N PRO A 76 -14.24 13.65 -1.18
CA PRO A 76 -12.79 13.60 -1.22
C PRO A 76 -12.29 12.15 -1.22
N ILE A 77 -11.32 11.88 -2.10
CA ILE A 77 -10.65 10.59 -2.24
C ILE A 77 -9.16 10.80 -2.44
N ILE A 78 -8.37 9.76 -2.20
CA ILE A 78 -6.95 9.74 -2.51
C ILE A 78 -6.74 9.07 -3.87
N LEU A 79 -5.96 9.71 -4.73
CA LEU A 79 -5.38 9.10 -5.93
C LEU A 79 -3.89 8.83 -5.67
N LYS A 80 -3.49 7.56 -5.68
CA LYS A 80 -2.10 7.11 -5.59
C LYS A 80 -1.64 6.70 -6.99
N ALA A 81 -0.63 7.39 -7.51
CA ALA A 81 0.02 7.07 -8.78
C ALA A 81 1.42 6.49 -8.50
N PHE A 82 1.62 5.22 -8.81
CA PHE A 82 2.91 4.55 -8.59
C PHE A 82 3.93 5.03 -9.62
N ARG A 83 5.14 5.33 -9.13
CA ARG A 83 6.30 5.86 -9.89
C ARG A 83 7.53 4.96 -9.67
N PHE A 84 8.50 5.04 -10.56
CA PHE A 84 9.82 4.45 -10.34
C PHE A 84 10.87 5.57 -10.20
N TRP A 85 11.34 5.86 -8.98
CA TRP A 85 12.60 6.61 -8.80
C TRP A 85 13.46 6.12 -7.61
N ASN A 86 14.70 5.73 -7.95
CA ASN A 86 15.91 5.53 -7.14
C ASN A 86 15.93 4.51 -5.98
N THR A 87 15.93 3.21 -6.30
CA THR A 87 16.87 2.32 -5.58
C THR A 87 18.30 2.65 -6.08
N SER A 88 19.29 2.64 -5.18
CA SER A 88 20.69 3.02 -5.44
C SER A 88 21.35 2.28 -6.61
N GLN A 89 20.78 1.16 -7.07
CA GLN A 89 21.24 0.42 -8.24
C GLN A 89 20.82 1.04 -9.60
N ALA A 90 19.74 1.84 -9.64
CA ALA A 90 19.24 2.45 -10.87
C ALA A 90 20.08 3.64 -11.36
N LYS A 91 20.86 4.29 -10.48
CA LYS A 91 21.79 5.37 -10.88
C LYS A 91 22.81 4.93 -11.93
N LYS A 92 23.09 3.63 -12.07
CA LYS A 92 24.05 3.09 -13.05
C LYS A 92 23.43 2.69 -14.40
N LYS A 93 22.12 2.72 -14.57
CA LYS A 93 21.46 2.46 -15.87
C LYS A 93 20.36 3.49 -16.08
N LYS A 94 20.59 4.48 -16.97
CA LYS A 94 19.50 5.20 -17.64
C LYS A 94 18.66 4.15 -18.40
N GLY A 95 17.70 3.53 -17.71
CA GLY A 95 17.26 2.16 -18.03
C GLY A 95 15.76 2.06 -18.28
N PHE A 96 15.40 2.05 -19.55
CA PHE A 96 14.35 1.21 -20.13
C PHE A 96 13.69 0.20 -19.16
N PHE A 97 12.38 0.31 -18.91
CA PHE A 97 11.66 -0.56 -17.97
C PHE A 97 10.30 -1.06 -18.49
N ALA A 98 9.80 -2.14 -17.89
CA ALA A 98 8.49 -2.74 -18.18
C ALA A 98 7.37 -2.07 -17.35
N PRO A 99 6.47 -1.27 -17.97
CA PRO A 99 5.34 -0.62 -17.28
C PRO A 99 4.50 -1.58 -16.43
N GLY A 100 4.51 -2.87 -16.75
CA GLY A 100 3.84 -3.92 -16.01
C GLY A 100 4.19 -3.99 -14.52
N ARG A 101 5.42 -3.67 -14.07
CA ARG A 101 5.71 -3.78 -12.62
C ARG A 101 4.95 -2.75 -11.77
N MET A 102 4.75 -1.53 -12.27
CA MET A 102 3.96 -0.53 -11.54
C MET A 102 2.48 -0.94 -11.47
N GLN A 103 1.98 -1.56 -12.53
CA GLN A 103 0.61 -2.11 -12.56
C GLN A 103 0.45 -3.26 -11.57
N VAL A 104 1.48 -4.10 -11.43
CA VAL A 104 1.52 -5.18 -10.44
C VAL A 104 1.53 -4.62 -9.01
N LEU A 105 2.30 -3.57 -8.72
CA LEU A 105 2.28 -2.92 -7.40
C LEU A 105 0.90 -2.33 -7.09
N ALA A 106 0.31 -1.60 -8.04
CA ALA A 106 -1.02 -1.03 -7.87
C ALA A 106 -2.09 -2.12 -7.67
N ALA A 107 -2.00 -3.23 -8.41
CA ALA A 107 -2.91 -4.37 -8.26
C ALA A 107 -2.78 -5.02 -6.89
N LYS A 108 -1.53 -5.33 -6.50
CA LYS A 108 -1.23 -5.92 -5.20
C LYS A 108 -1.75 -5.06 -4.04
N GLU A 109 -1.51 -3.75 -4.07
CA GLU A 109 -1.97 -2.86 -2.99
C GLU A 109 -3.49 -2.71 -2.98
N PHE A 110 -4.15 -2.65 -4.14
CA PHE A 110 -5.61 -2.65 -4.23
C PHE A 110 -6.22 -3.93 -3.62
N ASP A 111 -5.71 -5.09 -4.00
CA ASP A 111 -6.20 -6.38 -3.54
C ASP A 111 -5.96 -6.56 -2.04
N LEU A 112 -4.77 -6.18 -1.55
CA LEU A 112 -4.43 -6.25 -0.13
C LEU A 112 -5.28 -5.32 0.72
N LEU A 113 -5.43 -4.04 0.35
CA LEU A 113 -6.32 -3.11 1.05
C LEU A 113 -7.76 -3.64 1.08
N GLY A 114 -8.21 -4.27 -0.01
CA GLY A 114 -9.53 -4.88 -0.10
C GLY A 114 -9.71 -6.04 0.87
N SER A 115 -8.70 -6.91 0.97
CA SER A 115 -8.69 -8.03 1.91
C SER A 115 -8.64 -7.56 3.38
N CYS A 116 -7.77 -6.60 3.70
CA CYS A 116 -7.69 -5.99 5.03
C CYS A 116 -9.01 -5.32 5.44
N PHE A 117 -9.63 -4.56 4.53
CA PHE A 117 -10.94 -3.93 4.78
C PHE A 117 -12.03 -4.98 5.04
N LYS A 118 -12.08 -6.05 4.25
CA LYS A 118 -13.04 -7.16 4.46
C LYS A 118 -12.81 -7.93 5.75
N ALA A 119 -11.56 -8.01 6.21
CA ALA A 119 -11.20 -8.61 7.49
C ALA A 119 -11.53 -7.71 8.70
N GLY A 120 -12.03 -6.49 8.47
CA GLY A 120 -12.48 -5.56 9.52
C GLY A 120 -11.42 -4.56 9.98
N MET A 121 -10.22 -4.58 9.40
CA MET A 121 -9.13 -3.67 9.78
C MET A 121 -9.44 -2.21 9.42
N LYS A 122 -8.88 -1.27 10.19
CA LYS A 122 -8.92 0.16 9.85
C LYS A 122 -7.87 0.50 8.80
N VAL A 123 -8.25 0.37 7.53
CA VAL A 123 -7.44 0.74 6.36
C VAL A 123 -8.24 1.62 5.41
N PRO A 124 -7.60 2.44 4.56
CA PRO A 124 -8.30 3.17 3.49
C PRO A 124 -9.01 2.19 2.56
N THR A 125 -10.34 2.25 2.50
CA THR A 125 -11.12 1.40 1.61
C THR A 125 -10.73 1.66 0.15
N PRO A 126 -10.28 0.66 -0.62
CA PRO A 126 -9.94 0.85 -2.02
C PRO A 126 -11.22 1.05 -2.85
N ILE A 127 -11.17 1.96 -3.82
CA ILE A 127 -12.32 2.37 -4.64
C ILE A 127 -12.18 1.86 -6.07
N GLY A 128 -11.04 2.16 -6.71
CA GLY A 128 -10.80 1.78 -8.09
C GLY A 128 -9.31 1.68 -8.43
N ARG A 129 -8.99 0.97 -9.50
CA ARG A 129 -7.62 0.84 -10.00
C ARG A 129 -7.62 0.70 -11.51
N VAL A 130 -6.77 1.48 -12.18
CA VAL A 130 -6.50 1.36 -13.62
C VAL A 130 -5.01 1.57 -13.86
N GLY A 131 -4.36 0.63 -14.55
CA GLY A 131 -2.92 0.71 -14.79
C GLY A 131 -2.12 0.79 -13.48
N ASN A 132 -1.30 1.84 -13.36
CA ASN A 132 -0.48 2.17 -12.18
C ASN A 132 -1.14 3.20 -11.24
N TYR A 133 -2.45 3.40 -11.35
CA TYR A 133 -3.23 4.30 -10.50
C TYR A 133 -4.17 3.51 -9.61
N LEU A 134 -4.28 3.95 -8.37
CA LEU A 134 -5.15 3.40 -7.33
C LEU A 134 -5.91 4.56 -6.67
N THR A 135 -7.22 4.44 -6.53
CA THR A 135 -8.03 5.35 -5.71
C THR A 135 -8.53 4.67 -4.45
N MET A 136 -8.57 5.41 -3.35
CA MET A 136 -8.98 4.90 -2.04
C MET A 136 -9.65 5.99 -1.20
N ARG A 137 -10.33 5.57 -0.14
CA ARG A 137 -10.99 6.46 0.83
C ARG A 137 -10.00 7.48 1.38
N PHE A 138 -10.42 8.74 1.40
CA PHE A 138 -9.74 9.79 2.16
C PHE A 138 -10.03 9.64 3.65
N ILE A 139 -8.98 9.72 4.48
CA ILE A 139 -9.08 9.69 5.94
C ILE A 139 -8.68 11.07 6.46
N GLY A 140 -9.62 11.80 7.05
CA GLY A 140 -9.49 13.21 7.44
C GLY A 140 -10.84 13.92 7.46
N ASP A 141 -10.83 15.24 7.63
CA ASP A 141 -12.05 16.07 7.75
C ASP A 141 -12.68 16.45 6.39
N GLY A 142 -12.10 15.95 5.30
CA GLY A 142 -12.48 16.21 3.93
C GLY A 142 -11.71 17.34 3.24
N ILE A 143 -10.88 18.08 3.99
CA ILE A 143 -9.97 19.10 3.49
C ILE A 143 -8.53 18.71 3.83
N GLU A 144 -8.27 18.41 5.09
CA GLU A 144 -6.96 18.05 5.62
C GLU A 144 -6.86 16.54 5.90
N PRO A 145 -5.75 15.89 5.51
CA PRO A 145 -5.54 14.49 5.83
C PRO A 145 -5.38 14.30 7.33
N ALA A 146 -5.85 13.17 7.83
CA ALA A 146 -5.62 12.76 9.21
C ALA A 146 -4.11 12.79 9.53
N PRO A 147 -3.71 13.28 10.70
CA PRO A 147 -2.31 13.34 11.09
C PRO A 147 -1.71 11.94 11.21
N GLN A 148 -0.40 11.83 10.96
CA GLN A 148 0.32 10.58 11.24
C GLN A 148 0.41 10.36 12.75
N LEU A 149 0.36 9.11 13.20
CA LEU A 149 0.44 8.74 14.61
C LEU A 149 1.65 9.38 15.30
N ARG A 150 2.79 9.50 14.58
CA ARG A 150 4.01 10.10 15.11
C ARG A 150 3.84 11.55 15.61
N THR A 151 2.93 12.33 15.00
CA THR A 151 2.72 13.76 15.30
C THR A 151 1.61 14.00 16.32
N VAL A 152 0.97 12.94 16.81
CA VAL A 152 -0.15 13.01 17.75
C VAL A 152 0.31 12.66 19.16
N HIS A 153 -0.31 13.31 20.15
CA HIS A 153 -0.27 12.91 21.55
C HIS A 153 -1.49 12.03 21.86
N LEU A 154 -1.24 10.85 22.41
CA LEU A 154 -2.29 9.87 22.71
C LEU A 154 -2.69 9.97 24.18
N GLU A 155 -3.99 10.01 24.43
CA GLU A 155 -4.55 10.00 25.79
C GLU A 155 -4.42 8.61 26.45
N ASP A 156 -4.70 7.55 25.68
CA ASP A 156 -4.56 6.16 26.11
C ASP A 156 -3.61 5.38 25.18
N PRO A 157 -2.29 5.56 25.34
CA PRO A 157 -1.32 4.96 24.43
C PRO A 157 -1.24 3.43 24.54
N ASP A 158 -1.61 2.82 25.67
CA ASP A 158 -1.56 1.36 25.81
C ASP A 158 -2.72 0.70 25.04
N HIS A 159 -3.94 1.26 25.17
CA HIS A 159 -5.07 0.80 24.37
C HIS A 159 -4.86 1.00 22.87
N VAL A 160 -4.24 2.10 22.46
CA VAL A 160 -3.93 2.34 21.03
C VAL A 160 -2.87 1.37 20.51
N LEU A 161 -1.88 1.01 21.33
CA LEU A 161 -0.91 -0.02 20.96
C LEU A 161 -1.60 -1.38 20.76
N ASP A 162 -2.53 -1.76 21.65
CA ASP A 162 -3.31 -2.99 21.49
C ASP A 162 -4.10 -2.99 20.18
N GLN A 163 -4.83 -1.90 19.89
CA GLN A 163 -5.57 -1.77 18.63
C GLN A 163 -4.68 -1.94 17.38
N ILE A 164 -3.46 -1.39 17.39
CA ILE A 164 -2.51 -1.54 16.27
C ILE A 164 -2.04 -2.99 16.15
N LEU A 165 -1.75 -3.66 17.27
CA LEU A 165 -1.29 -5.04 17.28
C LEU A 165 -2.42 -6.00 16.88
N ASP A 166 -3.65 -5.74 17.29
CA ASP A 166 -4.84 -6.52 16.91
C ASP A 166 -5.11 -6.41 15.41
N ASP A 167 -5.14 -5.19 14.85
CA ASP A 167 -5.28 -4.98 13.41
C ASP A 167 -4.13 -5.65 12.65
N TYR A 168 -2.89 -5.59 13.17
CA TYR A 168 -1.76 -6.23 12.51
C TYR A 168 -1.83 -7.77 12.62
N LEU A 169 -2.36 -8.30 13.71
CA LEU A 169 -2.58 -9.73 13.87
C LEU A 169 -3.65 -10.24 12.90
N ILE A 170 -4.72 -9.48 12.67
CA ILE A 170 -5.73 -9.78 11.63
C ILE A 170 -5.06 -9.82 10.25
N MET A 171 -4.21 -8.84 9.94
CA MET A 171 -3.45 -8.83 8.68
C MET A 171 -2.58 -10.10 8.51
N TYR A 172 -1.92 -10.53 9.58
CA TYR A 172 -1.05 -11.68 9.57
C TYR A 172 -1.82 -13.01 9.50
N ARG A 173 -2.79 -13.21 10.38
CA ARG A 173 -3.51 -14.48 10.55
C ARG A 173 -4.60 -14.67 9.51
N ASP A 174 -5.38 -13.63 9.22
CA ASP A 174 -6.61 -13.75 8.42
C ASP A 174 -6.39 -13.32 6.96
N VAL A 175 -5.55 -12.30 6.74
CA VAL A 175 -5.20 -11.83 5.39
C VAL A 175 -3.94 -12.50 4.86
N HIS A 176 -3.13 -13.13 5.72
CA HIS A 176 -1.89 -13.82 5.37
C HIS A 176 -0.80 -12.91 4.79
N TYR A 177 -0.62 -11.72 5.37
CA TYR A 177 0.47 -10.80 5.01
C TYR A 177 1.16 -10.21 6.24
N VAL A 178 2.46 -9.98 6.12
CA VAL A 178 3.18 -9.01 6.97
C VAL A 178 3.28 -7.68 6.23
N HIS A 179 3.22 -6.56 6.95
CA HIS A 179 3.17 -5.24 6.34
C HIS A 179 4.47 -4.86 5.63
N GLY A 180 5.62 -5.26 6.18
CA GLY A 180 6.91 -5.06 5.55
C GLY A 180 7.40 -3.62 5.54
N ASP A 181 6.76 -2.70 6.28
CA ASP A 181 7.28 -1.37 6.64
C ASP A 181 6.43 -0.68 7.73
N LEU A 182 5.81 -1.42 8.66
CA LEU A 182 4.89 -0.81 9.62
C LEU A 182 5.65 0.05 10.64
N SER A 183 5.18 1.28 10.83
CA SER A 183 5.71 2.23 11.81
C SER A 183 4.70 3.35 12.09
N ALA A 184 4.96 4.20 13.07
CA ALA A 184 4.12 5.38 13.35
C ALA A 184 4.05 6.43 12.22
N TYR A 185 4.80 6.24 11.13
CA TYR A 185 4.71 7.03 9.89
C TYR A 185 3.62 6.50 8.96
N ASN A 186 3.38 5.19 8.98
CA ASN A 186 2.43 4.47 8.14
C ASN A 186 1.13 4.14 8.90
N ILE A 187 0.86 4.91 9.96
CA ILE A 187 -0.38 4.85 10.73
C ILE A 187 -0.92 6.27 10.81
N LEU A 188 -2.15 6.49 10.36
CA LEU A 188 -2.89 7.73 10.56
C LEU A 188 -3.70 7.65 11.86
N TRP A 189 -3.94 8.79 12.48
CA TRP A 189 -4.80 8.90 13.66
C TRP A 189 -6.05 9.70 13.30
N TRP A 190 -7.20 9.03 13.32
CA TRP A 190 -8.47 9.64 12.95
C TRP A 190 -9.60 9.12 13.81
N GLU A 191 -10.45 10.03 14.33
CA GLU A 191 -11.61 9.68 15.17
C GLU A 191 -11.26 8.72 16.33
N ASN A 192 -10.15 9.01 17.04
CA ASN A 192 -9.64 8.21 18.16
C ASN A 192 -9.31 6.75 17.81
N ARG A 193 -8.95 6.48 16.55
CA ARG A 193 -8.53 5.16 16.07
C ARG A 193 -7.28 5.24 15.20
N PRO A 194 -6.38 4.25 15.29
CA PRO A 194 -5.29 4.09 14.34
C PRO A 194 -5.83 3.56 13.00
N TRP A 195 -5.29 4.05 11.89
CA TRP A 195 -5.57 3.58 10.54
C TRP A 195 -4.27 3.21 9.85
N ILE A 196 -4.08 1.94 9.50
CA ILE A 196 -2.87 1.46 8.84
C ILE A 196 -2.93 1.79 7.34
N ILE A 197 -1.84 2.36 6.81
CA ILE A 197 -1.72 2.78 5.41
C ILE A 197 -0.42 2.27 4.77
N ASP A 198 -0.33 2.40 3.45
CA ASP A 198 0.88 2.18 2.65
C ASP A 198 1.47 0.77 2.76
N MET A 199 0.89 -0.17 1.99
CA MET A 199 1.29 -1.57 2.00
C MET A 199 2.01 -2.08 0.73
N PRO A 200 2.75 -1.28 -0.09
CA PRO A 200 3.40 -1.80 -1.30
C PRO A 200 4.50 -2.82 -0.98
N GLN A 201 5.13 -2.70 0.19
CA GLN A 201 6.20 -3.57 0.68
C GLN A 201 5.72 -4.81 1.43
N ALA A 202 4.40 -5.01 1.54
CA ALA A 202 3.83 -6.16 2.23
C ALA A 202 4.32 -7.49 1.64
N TYR A 203 4.52 -8.49 2.49
CA TYR A 203 5.03 -9.79 2.09
C TYR A 203 4.04 -10.88 2.46
N GLU A 204 3.72 -11.72 1.47
CA GLU A 204 2.73 -12.79 1.61
C GLU A 204 3.26 -13.90 2.53
N VAL A 205 2.38 -14.40 3.39
CA VAL A 205 2.63 -15.50 4.34
C VAL A 205 1.83 -16.71 3.89
N GLY A 206 2.40 -17.48 2.97
CA GLY A 206 1.75 -18.66 2.40
C GLY A 206 2.67 -19.88 2.35
N PRO A 207 2.18 -21.01 1.82
CA PRO A 207 2.94 -22.25 1.73
C PRO A 207 4.30 -22.11 1.03
N TRP A 208 4.41 -21.15 0.11
CA TRP A 208 5.60 -20.90 -0.72
C TRP A 208 6.44 -19.72 -0.24
N SER A 209 6.08 -19.12 0.90
CA SER A 209 6.80 -17.96 1.46
C SER A 209 8.08 -18.39 2.17
N ASP A 210 9.09 -17.51 2.19
CA ASP A 210 10.28 -17.70 3.00
C ASP A 210 9.98 -17.28 4.45
N MET A 211 9.73 -18.26 5.31
CA MET A 211 9.30 -18.00 6.67
C MET A 211 10.35 -17.26 7.51
N LYS A 212 11.65 -17.43 7.21
CA LYS A 212 12.72 -16.66 7.88
C LYS A 212 12.61 -15.18 7.55
N ARG A 213 12.29 -14.87 6.29
CA ARG A 213 12.01 -13.50 5.86
C ARG A 213 10.72 -12.95 6.48
N VAL A 214 9.65 -13.74 6.56
CA VAL A 214 8.40 -13.35 7.21
C VAL A 214 8.66 -12.93 8.66
N VAL A 215 9.30 -13.79 9.46
CA VAL A 215 9.62 -13.51 10.86
C VAL A 215 10.49 -12.26 11.00
N THR A 216 11.48 -12.11 10.13
CA THR A 216 12.37 -10.93 10.14
C THR A 216 11.59 -9.63 9.91
N LEU A 217 10.70 -9.61 8.91
CA LEU A 217 9.86 -8.45 8.60
C LEU A 217 8.86 -8.16 9.73
N LEU A 218 8.17 -9.20 10.21
CA LEU A 218 7.21 -9.10 11.31
C LEU A 218 7.87 -8.52 12.58
N ARG A 219 9.00 -9.08 12.99
CA ARG A 219 9.76 -8.62 14.16
C ARG A 219 10.19 -7.16 14.00
N ARG A 220 10.70 -6.79 12.82
CA ARG A 220 11.14 -5.42 12.55
C ARG A 220 9.97 -4.43 12.63
N ASP A 221 8.83 -4.79 12.07
CA ASP A 221 7.60 -3.99 12.10
C ASP A 221 7.09 -3.80 13.54
N ILE A 222 7.04 -4.87 14.35
CA ILE A 222 6.69 -4.79 15.78
C ILE A 222 7.66 -3.89 16.54
N ILE A 223 8.98 -4.04 16.33
CA ILE A 223 9.99 -3.18 16.96
C ILE A 223 9.80 -1.71 16.58
N ASN A 224 9.47 -1.42 15.33
CA ASN A 224 9.26 -0.05 14.85
C ASN A 224 8.01 0.58 15.50
N VAL A 225 6.92 -0.18 15.64
CA VAL A 225 5.72 0.26 16.37
C VAL A 225 6.07 0.50 17.84
N LEU A 226 6.64 -0.49 18.54
CA LEU A 226 7.00 -0.36 19.95
C LEU A 226 7.96 0.81 20.21
N ARG A 227 8.90 1.07 19.29
CA ARG A 227 9.83 2.20 19.38
C ARG A 227 9.11 3.53 19.55
N TYR A 228 7.99 3.73 18.85
CA TYR A 228 7.18 4.93 19.01
C TYR A 228 6.55 5.02 20.40
N PHE A 229 6.01 3.90 20.91
CA PHE A 229 5.32 3.88 22.21
C PHE A 229 6.25 4.02 23.42
N ARG A 230 7.57 3.84 23.25
CA ARG A 230 8.55 4.11 24.32
C ARG A 230 8.49 5.54 24.86
N LYS A 231 8.05 6.52 24.07
CA LYS A 231 7.89 7.91 24.53
C LYS A 231 6.78 8.08 25.58
N TYR A 232 5.86 7.12 25.66
CA TYR A 232 4.79 7.04 26.66
C TYR A 232 5.16 6.13 27.84
N GLY A 233 6.42 5.69 27.95
CA GLY A 233 6.87 4.77 29.01
C GLY A 233 6.50 3.30 28.79
N ILE A 234 5.77 2.97 27.72
CA ILE A 234 5.35 1.60 27.43
C ILE A 234 6.54 0.78 26.91
N ARG A 235 6.75 -0.39 27.52
CA ARG A 235 7.79 -1.36 27.13
C ARG A 235 7.17 -2.75 27.09
N ARG A 236 7.13 -3.34 25.90
CA ARG A 236 6.73 -4.73 25.68
C ARG A 236 7.89 -5.50 25.01
N ASN A 237 7.95 -6.81 25.23
CA ASN A 237 8.97 -7.65 24.61
C ASN A 237 8.56 -7.98 23.16
N PRO A 238 9.30 -7.50 22.14
CA PRO A 238 8.94 -7.77 20.74
C PRO A 238 8.94 -9.27 20.43
N ASP A 239 9.82 -10.05 21.06
CA ASP A 239 9.94 -11.49 20.78
C ASP A 239 8.75 -12.28 21.32
N GLU A 240 8.15 -11.85 22.43
CA GLU A 240 6.91 -12.42 22.94
C GLU A 240 5.72 -12.12 22.02
N ILE A 241 5.62 -10.89 21.51
CA ILE A 241 4.57 -10.52 20.56
C ILE A 241 4.72 -11.32 19.26
N VAL A 242 5.94 -11.46 18.73
CA VAL A 242 6.20 -12.31 17.56
C VAL A 242 5.76 -13.75 17.81
N LYS A 243 6.03 -14.31 19.00
CA LYS A 243 5.56 -15.67 19.35
C LYS A 243 4.05 -15.79 19.31
N VAL A 244 3.31 -14.79 19.79
CA VAL A 244 1.83 -14.77 19.70
C VAL A 244 1.37 -14.83 18.24
N PHE A 245 1.96 -14.01 17.37
CA PHE A 245 1.63 -14.04 15.94
C PHE A 245 1.91 -15.41 15.32
N LEU A 246 3.07 -16.00 15.62
CA LEU A 246 3.45 -17.32 15.11
C LEU A 246 2.56 -18.45 15.67
N SER A 247 2.06 -18.34 16.90
CA SER A 247 1.10 -19.34 17.42
C SER A 247 -0.25 -19.27 16.73
N GLU A 248 -0.63 -18.09 16.24
CA GLU A 248 -1.92 -17.87 15.56
C GLU A 248 -1.92 -18.40 14.12
N TYR A 249 -0.80 -18.27 13.41
CA TYR A 249 -0.70 -18.79 12.04
C TYR A 249 0.73 -19.09 11.60
N ILE A 250 0.94 -20.32 11.14
CA ILE A 250 2.09 -20.73 10.32
C ILE A 250 1.53 -21.65 9.22
N PRO A 251 1.89 -21.46 7.94
CA PRO A 251 1.49 -22.37 6.87
C PRO A 251 1.82 -23.82 7.23
N HIS A 252 0.87 -24.74 7.01
CA HIS A 252 0.98 -26.12 7.51
C HIS A 252 2.28 -26.81 7.09
N ASN A 253 2.72 -26.62 5.85
CA ASN A 253 3.94 -27.18 5.29
C ASN A 253 5.23 -26.50 5.77
N GLN A 254 5.11 -25.41 6.53
CA GLN A 254 6.21 -24.62 7.05
C GLN A 254 6.31 -24.70 8.58
N ARG A 255 5.48 -25.50 9.29
CA ARG A 255 5.49 -25.56 10.77
C ARG A 255 6.84 -25.96 11.40
N ASN A 256 7.69 -26.65 10.64
CA ASN A 256 9.04 -27.04 11.04
C ASN A 256 10.11 -26.12 10.43
N TYR A 257 9.78 -24.89 10.02
CA TYR A 257 10.79 -23.96 9.52
C TYR A 257 11.82 -23.77 10.63
N ASP A 258 13.07 -24.17 10.36
CA ASP A 258 14.16 -24.28 11.34
C ASP A 258 14.13 -23.19 12.42
N GLU A 259 13.70 -23.58 13.64
CA GLU A 259 13.77 -22.78 14.88
C GLU A 259 15.23 -22.39 15.23
N THR A 260 16.21 -22.95 14.52
CA THR A 260 17.66 -22.89 14.73
C THR A 260 18.33 -21.56 14.38
N ILE A 261 17.60 -20.52 13.92
CA ILE A 261 18.20 -19.19 13.63
C ILE A 261 17.81 -18.12 14.67
N SER A 262 16.96 -18.44 15.65
CA SER A 262 16.74 -17.58 16.83
C SER A 262 17.75 -17.81 17.96
N GLY A 263 18.65 -18.79 17.83
CA GLY A 263 19.73 -19.08 18.77
C GLY A 263 21.11 -18.93 18.12
N GLY A 264 21.45 -17.73 17.69
CA GLY A 264 22.83 -17.37 17.32
C GLY A 264 23.55 -16.79 18.53
N ALA A 265 24.70 -17.38 18.87
CA ALA A 265 25.64 -16.99 19.91
C ALA A 265 26.10 -15.52 19.84
#